data_AF-A0A6C0AIM5-F1
#
_entry.id   AF-A0A6C0AIM5-F1
#
_cell.length_a   1.000
_cell.length_b   1.000
_cell.length_c   1.000
_cell.angle_alpha   90.00
_cell.angle_beta   90.00
_cell.angle_gamma   90.00
#
_symmetry.space_group_name_H-M   'P 1'
#
loop_
_entity.id
_entity.type
_entity.pdbx_description
1 polymer ?
#
loop_
_entity_poly.entity_id
_entity_poly.type
_entity_poly.pdbx_seq_one_letter_code
_entity_poly.pdbx_strand_id
1 'polypeptide(L)'
;MDSYSTAIVATIVFTIILLIIYKLIVNPQMVIVASKAKCPDLWAYNEKEKVCEPQYKTSCSSFDPKSPSLHTATAKCTLAHRCGSTWAGYCP
;
A
#
# COMPACT_ATOMS: atom_id res chain seq x y z
N MET A 1 28.37 6.36 -39.48
CA MET A 1 28.12 5.98 -38.08
C MET A 1 28.81 4.65 -37.89
N ASP A 2 30.00 4.67 -37.28
CA ASP A 2 30.91 3.52 -37.24
C ASP A 2 30.24 2.31 -36.57
N SER A 3 30.53 1.11 -37.07
CA SER A 3 29.92 -0.16 -36.62
C SER A 3 29.98 -0.35 -35.10
N TYR A 4 30.97 0.25 -34.44
CA TYR A 4 31.13 0.30 -33.00
C TYR A 4 30.01 1.08 -32.28
N SER A 5 29.67 2.26 -32.79
CA SER A 5 28.61 3.11 -32.21
C SER A 5 27.24 2.44 -32.34
N THR A 6 26.97 1.75 -33.45
CA THR A 6 25.74 0.97 -33.62
C THR A 6 25.65 -0.22 -32.66
N ALA A 7 26.77 -0.88 -32.38
CA ALA A 7 26.81 -2.00 -31.42
C ALA A 7 26.53 -1.54 -29.98
N ILE A 8 27.08 -0.39 -29.58
CA ILE A 8 26.82 0.19 -28.25
C ILE A 8 25.34 0.52 -28.08
N VAL A 9 24.74 1.21 -29.07
CA VAL A 9 23.32 1.61 -29.01
C VAL A 9 22.43 0.37 -28.97
N ALA A 10 22.71 -0.64 -29.80
CA ALA A 10 21.96 -1.89 -29.78
C ALA A 10 22.02 -2.59 -28.41
N THR A 11 23.22 -2.66 -27.81
CA THR A 11 23.41 -3.31 -26.51
C THR A 11 22.62 -2.60 -25.41
N ILE A 12 22.61 -1.27 -25.38
CA ILE A 12 21.83 -0.48 -24.41
C ILE A 12 20.33 -0.77 -24.57
N VAL A 13 19.83 -0.73 -25.81
CA VAL A 13 18.41 -0.98 -26.11
C VAL A 13 17.99 -2.39 -25.67
N PHE A 14 18.77 -3.41 -26.05
CA PHE A 14 18.50 -4.79 -25.64
C PHE A 14 18.54 -4.96 -24.13
N THR A 15 19.49 -4.31 -23.45
CA THR A 15 19.59 -4.38 -21.99
C THR A 15 18.36 -3.74 -21.32
N ILE A 16 17.90 -2.59 -21.80
CA ILE A 16 16.69 -1.93 -21.26
C ILE A 16 15.45 -2.82 -21.48
N ILE A 17 15.31 -3.40 -22.68
CA ILE A 17 14.19 -4.31 -22.99
C ILE A 17 14.22 -5.52 -22.05
N LEU A 18 15.38 -6.14 -21.87
CA LEU A 18 15.53 -7.29 -20.95
C LEU A 18 15.21 -6.90 -19.51
N LEU A 19 15.61 -5.72 -19.05
CA LEU A 19 15.25 -5.23 -17.71
C LEU A 19 13.74 -4.99 -17.55
N ILE A 20 13.07 -4.48 -18.57
CA ILE A 20 11.61 -4.31 -18.57
C ILE A 20 10.92 -5.67 -18.50
N ILE A 21 11.33 -6.62 -19.34
CA ILE A 21 10.81 -8.00 -19.34
C ILE A 21 11.04 -8.65 -17.97
N TYR A 22 12.24 -8.52 -17.42
CA TYR A 22 12.57 -9.06 -16.11
C TYR A 22 11.65 -8.48 -15.02
N LYS A 23 11.41 -7.16 -15.04
CA LYS A 23 10.54 -6.50 -14.06
C LYS A 23 9.06 -6.84 -14.21
N LEU A 24 8.56 -7.03 -15.44
CA LEU A 24 7.13 -7.22 -15.68
C LEU A 24 6.71 -8.69 -15.73
N ILE A 25 7.56 -9.58 -16.24
CA ILE A 25 7.22 -10.99 -16.47
C ILE A 25 7.88 -11.89 -15.43
N VAL A 26 9.18 -11.72 -15.20
CA VAL A 26 9.96 -12.67 -14.37
C VAL A 26 9.83 -12.36 -12.88
N ASN A 27 9.90 -11.09 -12.51
CA ASN A 27 9.80 -10.62 -11.14
C ASN A 27 8.75 -9.49 -11.07
N PRO A 28 7.46 -9.83 -11.26
CA PRO A 28 6.38 -8.90 -10.99
C PRO A 28 6.38 -8.64 -9.49
N GLN A 29 7.21 -7.69 -9.07
CA GLN A 29 7.08 -7.08 -7.77
C GLN A 29 5.79 -6.28 -7.89
N MET A 30 4.68 -6.93 -7.53
CA MET A 30 3.48 -6.23 -7.18
C MET A 30 3.92 -5.28 -6.08
N VAL A 31 4.23 -4.05 -6.47
CA VAL A 31 4.19 -2.93 -5.54
C VAL A 31 2.73 -2.97 -5.14
N ILE A 32 2.45 -3.66 -4.02
CA ILE A 32 1.18 -3.58 -3.34
C ILE A 32 1.16 -2.12 -2.96
N VAL A 33 0.62 -1.28 -3.85
CA VAL A 33 0.24 0.07 -3.55
C VAL A 33 -0.89 -0.16 -2.57
N ALA A 34 -0.52 -0.36 -1.32
CA ALA A 34 -1.45 -0.61 -0.26
C ALA A 34 -2.23 0.69 -0.19
N SER A 35 -3.37 0.72 -0.87
CA SER A 35 -4.28 1.85 -0.89
C SER A 35 -4.51 2.14 0.57
N LYS A 36 -3.96 3.27 1.05
CA LYS A 36 -3.99 3.61 2.46
C LYS A 36 -5.44 3.89 2.78
N ALA A 37 -6.14 2.88 3.27
CA ALA A 37 -7.54 3.02 3.61
C ALA A 37 -7.64 4.01 4.76
N LYS A 38 -8.68 4.85 4.73
CA LYS A 38 -8.89 5.86 5.77
C LYS A 38 -9.26 5.22 7.12
N CYS A 39 -9.95 4.08 7.06
CA CYS A 39 -10.37 3.27 8.19
C CYS A 39 -9.94 1.80 8.01
N PRO A 40 -9.94 0.99 9.09
CA PRO A 40 -9.75 -0.45 9.01
C PRO A 40 -10.82 -1.15 8.18
N ASP A 41 -10.58 -2.40 7.78
CA ASP A 41 -11.55 -3.20 7.04
C ASP A 41 -12.81 -3.44 7.87
N LEU A 42 -14.00 -3.42 7.26
CA LEU A 42 -15.29 -3.49 7.97
C LEU A 42 -15.60 -2.26 8.85
N TRP A 43 -14.88 -1.16 8.68
CA TRP A 43 -15.20 0.14 9.30
C TRP A 43 -15.61 1.15 8.24
N ALA A 44 -16.60 1.99 8.55
CA ALA A 44 -17.02 3.09 7.69
C ALA A 44 -16.51 4.42 8.25
N TYR A 45 -16.04 5.29 7.36
CA TYR A 45 -15.70 6.65 7.75
C TYR A 45 -16.97 7.50 7.80
N ASN A 46 -17.31 8.02 8.98
CA ASN A 46 -18.40 8.98 9.15
C ASN A 46 -17.87 10.39 8.87
N GLU A 47 -18.24 10.95 7.72
CA GLU A 47 -17.81 12.29 7.28
C GLU A 47 -18.27 13.42 8.22
N LYS A 48 -19.40 13.23 8.92
CA LYS A 48 -19.98 14.27 9.80
C LYS A 48 -19.19 14.41 11.09
N GLU A 49 -18.90 13.28 11.73
CA GLU A 49 -18.17 13.22 13.01
C GLU A 49 -16.66 13.05 12.83
N LYS A 50 -16.22 12.81 11.59
CA LYS A 50 -14.82 12.57 11.19
C LYS A 50 -14.18 11.35 11.85
N VAL A 51 -14.97 10.40 12.32
CA VAL A 51 -14.53 9.17 12.98
C VAL A 51 -14.71 7.95 12.09
N CYS A 52 -13.93 6.91 12.33
CA CYS A 52 -14.16 5.57 11.80
C CYS A 52 -15.09 4.83 12.76
N GLU A 53 -16.15 4.24 12.23
CA GLU A 53 -17.15 3.47 12.99
C GLU A 53 -17.21 2.02 12.50
N PRO A 54 -17.13 1.03 13.40
CA PRO A 54 -17.19 -0.38 13.02
C PRO A 54 -18.59 -0.73 12.50
N GLN A 55 -18.65 -1.45 11.39
CA GLN A 55 -19.91 -1.93 10.78
C GLN A 55 -20.28 -3.35 11.25
N TYR A 56 -19.69 -3.79 12.37
CA TYR A 56 -19.87 -5.11 12.98
C TYR A 56 -19.87 -4.98 14.50
N LYS A 57 -20.42 -5.98 15.21
CA LYS A 57 -20.36 -6.01 16.67
C LYS A 57 -18.92 -6.26 17.11
N THR A 58 -18.30 -5.24 17.71
CA THR A 58 -16.95 -5.30 18.27
C THR A 58 -16.92 -4.62 19.63
N SER A 59 -15.88 -4.92 20.42
CA SER A 59 -15.57 -4.24 21.67
C SER A 59 -14.89 -2.88 21.46
N CYS A 60 -14.48 -2.56 20.23
CA CYS A 60 -13.84 -1.30 19.90
C CYS A 60 -14.84 -0.16 19.67
N SER A 61 -14.52 1.01 20.22
CA SER A 61 -15.26 2.25 20.00
C SER A 61 -14.85 2.93 18.69
N SER A 62 -15.71 3.83 18.20
CA SER A 62 -15.34 4.74 17.12
C SER A 62 -14.12 5.59 17.50
N PHE A 63 -13.29 5.93 16.51
CA PHE A 63 -12.06 6.68 16.74
C PHE A 63 -11.73 7.62 15.57
N ASP A 64 -11.00 8.69 15.84
CA ASP A 64 -10.49 9.58 14.79
C ASP A 64 -9.23 8.97 14.15
N PRO A 65 -9.24 8.63 12.84
CA PRO A 65 -8.08 8.08 12.15
C PRO A 65 -6.90 9.06 12.00
N LYS A 66 -7.11 10.34 12.30
CA LYS A 66 -6.11 11.41 12.31
C LYS A 66 -5.68 11.79 13.74
N SER A 67 -6.15 11.09 14.76
CA SER A 67 -5.71 11.32 16.14
C SER A 67 -4.19 11.25 16.24
N PRO A 68 -3.54 12.13 17.04
CA PRO A 68 -2.10 12.09 17.27
C PRO A 68 -1.62 10.77 17.89
N SER A 69 -2.51 10.03 18.58
CA SER A 69 -2.21 8.69 19.11
C SER A 69 -2.11 7.61 18.02
N LEU A 70 -2.56 7.88 16.79
CA LEU A 70 -2.55 6.97 15.64
C LEU A 70 -1.56 7.39 14.53
N HIS A 71 -0.58 8.23 14.85
CA HIS A 71 0.33 8.79 13.84
C HIS A 71 1.26 7.76 13.18
N THR A 72 1.59 6.67 13.88
CA THR A 72 2.49 5.62 13.39
C THR A 72 1.72 4.44 12.78
N ALA A 73 2.28 3.81 11.75
CA ALA A 73 1.71 2.62 11.14
C ALA A 73 1.55 1.47 12.16
N THR A 74 2.50 1.35 13.10
CA THR A 74 2.44 0.37 14.19
C THR A 74 1.26 0.62 15.14
N ALA A 75 0.97 1.87 15.50
CA ALA A 75 -0.17 2.19 16.34
C ALA A 75 -1.50 1.86 15.64
N LYS A 76 -1.58 2.17 14.35
CA LYS A 76 -2.72 1.81 13.50
C LYS A 76 -2.94 0.29 13.41
N CYS A 77 -1.86 -0.47 13.24
CA CYS A 77 -1.93 -1.93 13.19
C CYS A 77 -2.29 -2.56 14.54
N THR A 78 -1.73 -2.03 15.63
CA THR A 78 -2.08 -2.47 16.99
C THR A 78 -3.56 -2.29 17.27
N LEU A 79 -4.14 -1.16 16.84
CA LEU A 79 -5.57 -0.93 16.97
C LEU A 79 -6.38 -1.92 16.14
N ALA A 80 -6.04 -2.10 14.87
CA ALA A 80 -6.75 -3.01 13.97
C ALA A 80 -6.76 -4.45 14.55
N HIS A 81 -5.60 -4.97 14.97
CA HIS A 81 -5.50 -6.29 15.59
C HIS A 81 -6.29 -6.41 16.90
N ARG A 82 -6.25 -5.40 17.77
CA ARG A 82 -7.07 -5.40 19.00
C ARG A 82 -8.56 -5.47 18.71
N CYS A 83 -8.99 -4.90 17.59
CA CYS A 83 -10.37 -4.90 17.13
C CYS A 83 -10.73 -6.11 16.26
N GLY A 84 -9.81 -7.05 16.05
CA GLY A 84 -10.01 -8.22 15.19
C GLY A 84 -10.17 -7.86 13.70
N SER A 85 -9.55 -6.78 13.26
CA SER A 85 -9.63 -6.26 11.89
C SER A 85 -8.25 -6.13 11.26
N THR A 86 -8.20 -6.08 9.93
CA THR A 86 -7.04 -5.65 9.14
C THR A 86 -7.18 -4.18 8.76
N TRP A 87 -6.10 -3.55 8.29
CA TRP A 87 -6.12 -2.17 7.82
C TRP A 87 -5.19 -1.99 6.63
N ALA A 88 -5.76 -1.91 5.43
CA ALA A 88 -4.99 -1.75 4.19
C ALA A 88 -4.01 -0.57 4.25
N GLY A 89 -2.73 -0.86 4.04
CA GLY A 89 -1.62 0.11 4.07
C GLY A 89 -1.02 0.38 5.45
N TYR A 90 -1.54 -0.24 6.50
CA TYR A 90 -1.01 -0.11 7.86
C TYR A 90 -0.85 -1.46 8.59
N CYS A 91 -1.69 -2.45 8.28
CA CYS A 91 -1.77 -3.75 8.94
C CYS A 91 -2.33 -4.80 7.95
N PRO A 92 -1.47 -5.43 7.12
CA PRO A 92 -1.88 -6.45 6.17
C PRO A 92 -2.30 -7.76 6.85
#